data_AF-A0A423WID1-F1
#
_entry.id   AF-A0A423WID1-F1
#
_cell.length_a   1.000
_cell.length_b   1.000
_cell.length_c   1.000
_cell.angle_alpha   90.00
_cell.angle_beta   90.00
_cell.angle_gamma   90.00
#
_symmetry.space_group_name_H-M   'P 1'
#
loop_
_entity.id
_entity.type
_entity.pdbx_description
1 polymer ?
#
loop_
_entity_poly.entity_id
_entity_poly.type
_entity_poly.pdbx_seq_one_letter_code
_entity_poly.pdbx_strand_id
1 'polypeptide(L)'
;MSGLTIFVQVGGHWSAPAARYYGESLRLLIQNLECSQGSKASGDVLTANLLLSSFEMLEAHTHEHQRHLDGALTLIRVHGINSQGQKMDRVNFWIYVRHDITIAIENESPLRLHPEKWEMDLDRHIGHLEEDGDIDVLSNRLLWLVARAINLIYAADPPSSSGGLLQNIHGDAADWLERLPVSYQGVKYGQADDLGFSRKYFANPSAGECICIGIGAGQLDF
;
A
#
# COMPACT_ATOMS: atom_id res chain seq x y z
N MET A 1 16.99 -18.88 0.58
CA MET A 1 15.91 -17.89 0.59
C MET A 1 16.54 -16.53 0.80
N SER A 2 16.82 -15.82 -0.29
CA SER A 2 17.49 -14.53 -0.24
C SER A 2 16.41 -13.46 -0.15
N GLY A 3 16.26 -12.87 1.04
CA GLY A 3 15.35 -11.76 1.27
C GLY A 3 15.75 -10.57 0.39
N LEU A 4 14.77 -9.98 -0.28
CA LEU A 4 14.93 -8.72 -0.99
C LEU A 4 15.05 -7.60 0.06
N THR A 5 16.27 -7.33 0.54
CA THR A 5 16.50 -6.20 1.45
C THR A 5 16.70 -4.93 0.64
N ILE A 6 15.66 -4.09 0.55
CA ILE A 6 15.79 -2.72 0.06
C ILE A 6 16.38 -1.88 1.19
N PHE A 7 17.68 -1.61 1.13
CA PHE A 7 18.30 -0.61 2.00
C PHE A 7 18.04 0.79 1.43
N VAL A 8 17.03 1.48 1.96
CA VAL A 8 17.00 2.94 1.86
C VAL A 8 17.96 3.46 2.92
N GLN A 9 19.13 3.94 2.50
CA GLN A 9 20.08 4.57 3.40
C GLN A 9 19.50 5.93 3.84
N VAL A 10 18.68 5.92 4.88
CA VAL A 10 18.16 7.14 5.50
C VAL A 10 19.34 7.88 6.10
N GLY A 11 19.69 9.03 5.52
CA GLY A 11 20.79 9.85 6.01
C GLY A 11 20.58 10.23 7.48
N GLY A 12 21.54 9.89 8.34
CA GLY A 12 21.46 10.05 9.80
C GLY A 12 21.21 11.47 10.33
N HIS A 13 21.19 12.49 9.46
CA HIS A 13 20.91 13.88 9.79
C HIS A 13 19.44 14.12 10.23
N TRP A 14 18.51 13.29 9.77
CA TRP A 14 17.07 13.48 10.03
C TRP A 14 16.52 12.67 11.20
N SER A 15 17.26 11.65 11.68
CA SER A 15 16.77 10.74 12.73
C SER A 15 16.46 11.48 14.05
N ALA A 16 17.38 12.31 14.55
CA ALA A 16 17.16 13.04 15.80
C ALA A 16 16.03 14.09 15.71
N PRO A 17 15.94 14.93 14.67
CA PRO A 17 14.78 15.80 14.46
C PRO A 17 13.45 15.03 14.34
N ALA A 18 13.43 13.91 13.61
CA ALA A 18 12.23 13.12 13.40
C ALA A 18 11.74 12.49 14.71
N ALA A 19 12.63 11.90 15.50
CA ALA A 19 12.30 11.34 16.82
C ALA A 19 11.74 12.41 17.78
N ARG A 20 12.28 13.63 17.74
CA ARG A 20 11.76 14.76 18.54
C ARG A 20 10.33 15.13 18.13
N TYR A 21 10.07 15.29 16.83
CA TYR A 21 8.73 15.64 16.35
C TYR A 21 7.72 14.50 16.57
N TYR A 22 8.16 13.25 16.47
CA TYR A 22 7.36 12.09 16.85
C TYR A 22 6.91 12.18 18.31
N GLY A 23 7.84 12.40 19.25
CA GLY A 23 7.52 12.52 20.67
C GLY A 23 6.61 13.72 20.99
N GLU A 24 6.86 14.88 20.38
CA GLU A 24 6.00 16.06 20.52
C GLU A 24 4.58 15.81 19.99
N SER A 25 4.46 15.18 18.82
CA SER A 25 3.17 14.88 18.18
C SER A 25 2.37 13.83 18.96
N LEU A 26 3.01 12.78 19.45
CA LEU A 26 2.38 11.76 20.28
C LEU A 26 1.81 12.37 21.57
N ARG A 27 2.58 13.25 22.23
CA ARG A 27 2.12 13.97 23.44
C ARG A 27 0.88 14.82 23.14
N LEU A 28 0.88 15.55 22.02
CA LEU A 28 -0.27 16.37 21.61
C LEU A 28 -1.50 15.53 21.28
N LEU A 29 -1.31 14.38 20.62
CA LEU A 29 -2.39 13.45 20.30
C LEU A 29 -3.04 12.89 21.58
N ILE A 30 -2.24 12.43 22.55
CA ILE A 30 -2.73 11.94 23.84
C ILE A 30 -3.56 13.02 24.55
N GLN A 31 -3.04 14.25 24.64
CA GLN A 31 -3.75 15.37 25.26
C GLN A 31 -5.08 15.68 24.56
N ASN A 32 -5.12 15.61 23.23
CA ASN A 32 -6.34 15.81 22.46
C ASN A 32 -7.37 14.71 22.73
N LEU A 33 -6.94 13.44 22.82
CA LEU A 33 -7.81 12.31 23.16
C LEU A 33 -8.37 12.41 24.59
N GLU A 34 -7.55 12.84 25.55
CA GLU A 34 -7.98 13.03 26.94
C GLU A 34 -8.98 14.17 27.10
N CYS A 35 -8.80 15.28 26.37
CA CYS A 35 -9.73 16.41 26.41
C CYS A 35 -11.03 16.17 25.65
N SER A 36 -11.05 15.27 24.66
CA SER A 36 -12.19 15.09 23.75
C SER A 36 -13.21 14.03 24.22
N GLN A 37 -13.10 13.52 25.45
CA GLN A 37 -13.99 12.48 25.99
C GLN A 37 -15.48 12.81 25.76
N GLY A 38 -16.12 12.07 24.85
CA GLY A 38 -17.54 12.19 24.52
C GLY A 38 -17.87 12.97 23.23
N SER A 39 -16.89 13.56 22.54
CA SER A 39 -17.07 14.18 21.22
C SER A 39 -16.52 13.29 20.11
N LYS A 40 -17.06 13.42 18.89
CA LYS A 40 -16.58 12.67 17.72
C LYS A 40 -15.13 13.04 17.47
N ALA A 41 -14.22 12.06 17.48
CA ALA A 41 -12.82 12.27 17.15
C ALA A 41 -12.71 13.03 15.82
N SER A 42 -11.94 14.12 15.80
CA SER A 42 -11.76 14.90 14.57
C SER A 42 -10.99 14.05 13.56
N GLY A 43 -11.18 14.31 12.26
CA GLY A 43 -10.42 13.62 11.20
C GLY A 43 -8.89 13.75 11.40
N ASP A 44 -8.45 14.81 12.08
CA ASP A 44 -7.05 15.04 12.43
C ASP A 44 -6.47 13.98 13.38
N VAL A 45 -7.30 13.36 14.23
CA VAL A 45 -6.88 12.29 15.15
C VAL A 45 -6.42 11.06 14.34
N LEU A 46 -7.19 10.67 13.32
CA LEU A 46 -6.83 9.54 12.47
C LEU A 46 -5.56 9.86 11.66
N THR A 47 -5.46 11.06 11.10
CA THR A 47 -4.28 11.50 10.36
C THR A 47 -3.03 11.49 11.24
N ALA A 48 -3.08 12.10 12.43
CA ALA A 48 -1.96 12.12 13.36
C ALA A 48 -1.54 10.70 13.77
N ASN A 49 -2.51 9.84 14.08
CA ASN A 49 -2.26 8.44 14.44
C ASN A 49 -1.59 7.66 13.31
N LEU A 50 -2.04 7.83 12.05
CA LEU A 50 -1.41 7.16 10.90
C LEU A 50 0.00 7.68 10.62
N LEU A 51 0.25 8.99 10.76
CA LEU A 51 1.60 9.54 10.60
C LEU A 51 2.58 9.04 11.67
N LEU A 52 2.14 8.94 12.92
CA LEU A 52 2.93 8.34 14.01
C LEU A 52 3.21 6.86 13.72
N SER A 53 2.19 6.12 13.30
CA SER A 53 2.33 4.72 12.87
C SER A 53 3.33 4.57 11.71
N SER A 54 3.34 5.48 10.73
CA SER A 54 4.28 5.40 9.61
C SER A 54 5.72 5.61 10.07
N PHE A 55 5.96 6.51 11.02
CA PHE A 55 7.28 6.69 11.63
C PHE A 55 7.73 5.43 12.37
N GLU A 56 6.86 4.82 13.16
CA GLU A 56 7.17 3.60 13.92
C GLU A 56 7.50 2.41 13.01
N MET A 57 6.79 2.28 11.89
CA MET A 57 7.06 1.28 10.86
C MET A 57 8.47 1.46 10.28
N LEU A 58 8.88 2.70 10.00
CA LEU A 58 10.20 3.02 9.44
C LEU A 58 11.34 2.80 10.43
N GLU A 59 11.11 3.08 11.72
CA GLU A 59 12.09 2.90 12.78
C GLU A 59 12.03 1.50 13.44
N ALA A 60 11.26 0.57 12.86
CA ALA A 60 11.09 -0.80 13.33
C ALA A 60 10.57 -0.93 14.79
N HIS A 61 9.75 0.01 15.25
CA HIS A 61 9.04 -0.06 16.54
C HIS A 61 7.75 -0.90 16.41
N THR A 62 7.91 -2.21 16.22
CA THR A 62 6.82 -3.11 15.81
C THR A 62 5.62 -3.15 16.77
N HIS A 63 5.86 -3.07 18.08
CA HIS A 63 4.77 -3.16 19.06
C HIS A 63 3.93 -1.87 19.11
N GLU A 64 4.58 -0.71 19.12
CA GLU A 64 3.93 0.60 19.07
C GLU A 64 3.16 0.76 17.75
N HIS A 65 3.79 0.37 16.63
CA HIS A 65 3.19 0.37 15.30
C HIS A 65 1.86 -0.41 15.26
N GLN A 66 1.85 -1.63 15.78
CA GLN A 66 0.64 -2.46 15.83
C GLN A 66 -0.47 -1.80 16.66
N ARG A 67 -0.13 -1.23 17.82
CA ARG A 67 -1.12 -0.55 18.68
C ARG A 67 -1.73 0.67 18.02
N HIS A 68 -0.92 1.52 17.38
CA HIS A 68 -1.47 2.67 16.63
C HIS A 68 -2.28 2.21 15.42
N LEU A 69 -1.90 1.13 14.76
CA LEU A 69 -2.67 0.60 13.66
C LEU A 69 -4.02 0.00 14.10
N ASP A 70 -4.07 -0.63 15.28
CA ASP A 70 -5.33 -1.06 15.92
C ASP A 70 -6.28 0.13 16.16
N GLY A 71 -5.71 1.23 16.69
CA GLY A 71 -6.43 2.49 16.87
C GLY A 71 -6.95 3.06 15.55
N ALA A 72 -6.12 3.08 14.51
CA ALA A 72 -6.51 3.54 13.17
C ALA A 72 -7.67 2.72 12.61
N LEU A 73 -7.59 1.39 12.68
CA LEU A 73 -8.66 0.50 12.20
C LEU A 73 -9.97 0.75 12.95
N THR A 74 -9.91 0.99 14.25
CA THR A 74 -11.08 1.31 15.08
C THR A 74 -11.74 2.60 14.60
N LEU A 75 -10.96 3.67 14.38
CA LEU A 75 -11.46 4.94 13.87
C LEU A 75 -12.05 4.80 12.47
N ILE A 76 -11.39 4.06 11.58
CA ILE A 76 -11.88 3.77 10.22
C ILE A 76 -13.25 3.09 10.28
N ARG A 77 -13.41 2.07 11.12
CA ARG A 77 -14.67 1.33 11.26
C ARG A 77 -15.77 2.18 11.89
N VAL A 78 -15.47 2.92 12.96
CA VAL A 78 -16.44 3.77 13.67
C VAL A 78 -16.94 4.92 12.80
N HIS A 79 -16.10 5.45 11.93
CA HIS A 79 -16.46 6.57 11.05
C HIS A 79 -16.92 6.13 9.65
N GLY A 80 -16.92 4.82 9.35
CA GLY A 80 -17.31 4.31 8.03
C GLY A 80 -16.39 4.79 6.91
N ILE A 81 -15.10 4.97 7.21
CA ILE A 81 -14.12 5.48 6.24
C ILE A 81 -13.77 4.36 5.25
N ASN A 82 -13.84 4.66 3.96
CA ASN A 82 -13.53 3.74 2.87
C ASN A 82 -12.86 4.48 1.70
N SER A 83 -12.63 3.78 0.57
CA SER A 83 -11.93 4.37 -0.58
C SER A 83 -12.69 5.52 -1.26
N GLN A 84 -14.01 5.62 -1.06
CA GLN A 84 -14.89 6.68 -1.59
C GLN A 84 -15.00 7.89 -0.65
N GLY A 85 -14.26 7.88 0.47
CA GLY A 85 -14.19 9.01 1.39
C GLY A 85 -13.81 10.33 0.69
N GLN A 86 -14.13 11.45 1.33
CA GLN A 86 -13.75 12.77 0.84
C GLN A 86 -12.45 13.24 1.47
N LYS A 87 -11.59 13.90 0.67
CA LYS A 87 -10.39 14.59 1.15
C LYS A 87 -9.50 13.69 2.02
N MET A 88 -9.38 14.02 3.32
CA MET A 88 -8.46 13.40 4.26
C MET A 88 -8.85 11.97 4.62
N ASP A 89 -10.15 11.63 4.65
CA ASP A 89 -10.59 10.28 4.97
C ASP A 89 -10.09 9.27 3.93
N ARG A 90 -10.13 9.65 2.64
CA ARG A 90 -9.60 8.82 1.55
C ARG A 90 -8.09 8.66 1.64
N VAL A 91 -7.37 9.73 1.97
CA VAL A 91 -5.90 9.68 2.16
C VAL A 91 -5.55 8.75 3.32
N ASN A 92 -6.21 8.94 4.47
CA ASN A 92 -6.02 8.12 5.67
C ASN A 92 -6.35 6.65 5.41
N PHE A 93 -7.44 6.37 4.69
CA PHE A 93 -7.80 5.01 4.29
C PHE A 93 -6.67 4.34 3.50
N TRP A 94 -6.13 5.02 2.49
CA TRP A 94 -5.10 4.47 1.61
C TRP A 94 -3.73 4.34 2.30
N ILE A 95 -3.42 5.19 3.28
CA ILE A 95 -2.24 5.01 4.15
C ILE A 95 -2.40 3.77 5.04
N TYR A 96 -3.57 3.63 5.68
CA TYR A 96 -3.88 2.46 6.50
C TYR A 96 -3.75 1.15 5.70
N VAL A 97 -4.34 1.10 4.50
CA VAL A 97 -4.29 -0.07 3.62
C VAL A 97 -2.86 -0.49 3.32
N ARG A 98 -1.95 0.46 3.07
CA ARG A 98 -0.53 0.15 2.81
C ARG A 98 0.13 -0.49 4.04
N HIS A 99 -0.16 0.00 5.24
CA HIS A 99 0.35 -0.61 6.47
C HIS A 99 -0.22 -2.02 6.71
N ASP A 100 -1.54 -2.20 6.51
CA ASP A 100 -2.21 -3.49 6.70
C ASP A 100 -1.66 -4.54 5.72
N ILE A 101 -1.40 -4.16 4.46
CA ILE A 101 -0.74 -5.02 3.47
C ILE A 101 0.68 -5.41 3.93
N THR A 102 1.50 -4.45 4.38
CA THR A 102 2.86 -4.73 4.85
C THR A 102 2.84 -5.75 5.98
N ILE A 103 2.01 -5.54 7.00
CA ILE A 103 1.89 -6.46 8.14
C ILE A 103 1.35 -7.82 7.70
N ALA A 104 0.37 -7.86 6.80
CA ALA A 104 -0.21 -9.09 6.29
C ALA A 104 0.85 -9.96 5.59
N ILE A 105 1.72 -9.33 4.79
CA ILE A 105 2.85 -10.02 4.14
C ILE A 105 3.87 -10.50 5.17
N GLU A 106 4.28 -9.63 6.10
CA GLU A 106 5.28 -9.95 7.14
C GLU A 106 4.85 -11.10 8.04
N ASN A 107 3.55 -11.16 8.36
CA ASN A 107 2.99 -12.18 9.25
C ASN A 107 2.39 -13.38 8.50
N GLU A 108 2.47 -13.42 7.17
CA GLU A 108 1.85 -14.45 6.33
C GLU A 108 0.37 -14.68 6.70
N SER A 109 -0.39 -13.59 6.79
CA SER A 109 -1.76 -13.58 7.28
C SER A 109 -2.70 -12.79 6.36
N PRO A 110 -4.02 -13.04 6.40
CA PRO A 110 -4.99 -12.19 5.72
C PRO A 110 -4.99 -10.76 6.27
N LEU A 111 -5.40 -9.81 5.44
CA LEU A 111 -5.62 -8.42 5.84
C LEU A 111 -6.70 -8.31 6.93
N ARG A 112 -6.51 -7.36 7.82
CA ARG A 112 -7.46 -7.04 8.89
C ARG A 112 -8.66 -6.26 8.34
N LEU A 113 -8.48 -5.53 7.25
CA LEU A 113 -9.54 -4.87 6.50
C LEU A 113 -9.74 -5.52 5.13
N HIS A 114 -10.75 -6.40 5.05
CA HIS A 114 -11.06 -7.16 3.83
C HIS A 114 -11.27 -6.25 2.59
N PRO A 115 -10.67 -6.55 1.42
CA PRO A 115 -10.77 -5.73 0.19
C PRO A 115 -12.21 -5.46 -0.29
N GLU A 116 -13.14 -6.37 0.00
CA GLU A 116 -14.56 -6.20 -0.33
C GLU A 116 -15.21 -5.02 0.41
N LYS A 117 -14.67 -4.63 1.57
CA LYS A 117 -15.17 -3.52 2.38
C LYS A 117 -14.60 -2.17 1.95
N TRP A 118 -13.73 -2.14 0.94
CA TRP A 118 -13.06 -0.92 0.52
C TRP A 118 -13.96 -0.04 -0.35
N GLU A 119 -15.05 -0.59 -0.91
CA GLU A 119 -15.96 0.08 -1.85
C GLU A 119 -15.21 0.69 -3.05
N MET A 120 -14.23 -0.04 -3.59
CA MET A 120 -13.44 0.44 -4.73
C MET A 120 -14.32 0.62 -5.97
N ASP A 121 -14.26 1.81 -6.56
CA ASP A 121 -14.87 2.09 -7.85
C ASP A 121 -13.95 1.60 -8.97
N LEU A 122 -14.21 0.39 -9.45
CA LEU A 122 -13.45 -0.27 -10.52
C LEU A 122 -13.74 0.32 -11.91
N ASP A 123 -14.87 1.02 -12.05
CA ASP A 123 -15.40 1.57 -13.30
C ASP A 123 -15.00 3.03 -13.52
N ARG A 124 -14.43 3.69 -12.51
CA ARG A 124 -13.78 4.99 -12.63
C ARG A 124 -12.81 4.94 -13.82
N HIS A 125 -13.21 5.61 -14.89
CA HIS A 125 -12.61 5.46 -16.20
C HIS A 125 -11.12 5.81 -16.18
N ILE A 126 -10.29 4.81 -16.47
CA ILE A 126 -8.87 4.95 -16.85
C ILE A 126 -8.77 5.63 -18.25
N GLY A 127 -9.90 5.81 -18.96
CA GLY A 127 -9.97 6.36 -20.32
C GLY A 127 -9.80 7.88 -20.46
N HIS A 128 -9.71 8.65 -19.37
CA HIS A 128 -9.44 10.10 -19.39
C HIS A 128 -8.14 10.47 -18.70
N LEU A 129 -7.22 9.50 -18.59
CA LEU A 129 -5.85 9.78 -18.20
C LEU A 129 -5.18 10.51 -19.37
N GLU A 130 -5.25 11.85 -19.34
CA GLU A 130 -4.23 12.68 -19.99
C GLU A 130 -2.85 12.29 -19.42
N GLU A 131 -1.77 12.73 -20.08
CA GLU A 131 -0.39 12.22 -19.97
C GLU A 131 0.15 11.91 -18.55
N ASP A 132 -0.41 12.50 -17.49
CA ASP A 132 -0.32 12.08 -16.09
C ASP A 132 -1.63 11.42 -15.63
N GLY A 133 -1.83 10.14 -15.97
CA GLY A 133 -2.93 9.40 -15.39
C GLY A 133 -2.87 9.47 -13.87
N ASP A 134 -4.00 9.74 -13.19
CA ASP A 134 -4.12 9.82 -11.73
C ASP A 134 -3.41 8.61 -11.08
N ILE A 135 -2.13 8.82 -10.73
CA ILE A 135 -1.21 7.80 -10.25
C ILE A 135 -1.79 7.15 -9.00
N ASP A 136 -2.57 7.91 -8.23
CA ASP A 136 -3.26 7.41 -7.07
C ASP A 136 -4.30 6.35 -7.46
N VAL A 137 -5.10 6.57 -8.51
CA VAL A 137 -6.09 5.58 -8.98
C VAL A 137 -5.41 4.29 -9.43
N LEU A 138 -4.35 4.41 -10.25
CA LEU A 138 -3.59 3.23 -10.72
C LEU A 138 -2.94 2.48 -9.57
N SER A 139 -2.31 3.21 -8.64
CA SER A 139 -1.63 2.64 -7.47
C SER A 139 -2.62 1.98 -6.51
N ASN A 140 -3.76 2.62 -6.27
CA ASN A 140 -4.78 2.10 -5.38
C ASN A 140 -5.43 0.82 -5.94
N ARG A 141 -5.65 0.75 -7.27
CA ARG A 141 -6.12 -0.47 -7.94
C ARG A 141 -5.11 -1.62 -7.80
N LEU A 142 -3.81 -1.34 -7.94
CA LEU A 142 -2.76 -2.32 -7.66
C LEU A 142 -2.82 -2.83 -6.22
N LEU A 143 -2.94 -1.94 -5.23
CA LEU A 143 -3.04 -2.33 -3.82
C LEU A 143 -4.24 -3.23 -3.55
N TRP A 144 -5.37 -3.01 -4.23
CA TRP A 144 -6.55 -3.86 -4.10
C TRP A 144 -6.35 -5.24 -4.72
N LEU A 145 -5.71 -5.34 -5.89
CA LEU A 145 -5.33 -6.63 -6.48
C LEU A 145 -4.40 -7.41 -5.56
N VAL A 146 -3.37 -6.74 -5.02
CA VAL A 146 -2.42 -7.32 -4.06
C VAL A 146 -3.15 -7.82 -2.82
N ALA A 147 -4.04 -7.02 -2.24
CA ALA A 147 -4.77 -7.40 -1.04
C ALA A 147 -5.70 -8.61 -1.26
N ARG A 148 -6.33 -8.72 -2.43
CA ARG A 148 -7.11 -9.90 -2.82
C ARG A 148 -6.24 -11.16 -2.92
N ALA A 149 -5.05 -11.03 -3.51
CA ALA A 149 -4.11 -12.14 -3.61
C ALA A 149 -3.63 -12.59 -2.23
N ILE A 150 -3.24 -11.65 -1.35
CA ILE A 150 -2.81 -11.94 0.03
C ILE A 150 -3.92 -12.68 0.79
N ASN A 151 -5.16 -12.19 0.74
CA ASN A 151 -6.27 -12.84 1.43
C ASN A 151 -6.58 -14.23 0.89
N LEU A 152 -6.41 -14.47 -0.41
CA LEU A 152 -6.58 -15.79 -1.02
C LEU A 152 -5.47 -16.75 -0.59
N ILE A 153 -4.22 -16.29 -0.60
CA ILE A 153 -3.03 -17.10 -0.28
C ILE A 153 -3.00 -17.49 1.20
N TYR A 154 -3.27 -16.54 2.09
CA TYR A 154 -3.19 -16.74 3.54
C TYR A 154 -4.54 -17.04 4.18
N ALA A 155 -5.57 -17.37 3.39
CA ALA A 155 -6.87 -17.78 3.91
C ALA A 155 -6.72 -18.99 4.85
N ALA A 156 -7.27 -18.90 6.07
CA ALA A 156 -7.29 -20.03 7.00
C ALA A 156 -8.05 -21.23 6.41
N ASP A 157 -9.17 -20.95 5.73
CA ASP A 157 -9.97 -21.93 5.00
C ASP A 157 -10.15 -21.45 3.56
N PRO A 158 -9.30 -21.88 2.62
CA PRO A 158 -9.43 -21.46 1.23
C PRO A 158 -10.75 -21.97 0.64
N PRO A 159 -11.52 -21.12 -0.05
CA PRO A 159 -12.80 -21.54 -0.63
C PRO A 159 -12.57 -22.63 -1.68
N SER A 160 -13.53 -23.53 -1.86
CA SER A 160 -13.45 -24.55 -2.92
C SER A 160 -13.32 -23.96 -4.33
N SER A 161 -13.65 -22.67 -4.49
CA SER A 161 -13.51 -21.89 -5.72
C SER A 161 -12.18 -21.13 -5.85
N SER A 162 -11.17 -21.40 -5.00
CA SER A 162 -9.87 -20.69 -5.03
C SER A 162 -9.21 -20.62 -6.40
N GLY A 163 -9.30 -21.69 -7.21
CA GLY A 163 -8.77 -21.68 -8.58
C GLY A 163 -9.47 -20.65 -9.48
N GLY A 164 -10.79 -20.53 -9.37
CA GLY A 164 -11.56 -19.52 -10.11
C GLY A 164 -11.29 -18.09 -9.63
N LEU A 165 -11.10 -17.90 -8.31
CA LEU A 165 -10.73 -16.61 -7.73
C LEU A 165 -9.32 -16.18 -8.18
N LEU A 166 -8.37 -17.10 -8.18
CA LEU A 166 -7.01 -16.86 -8.67
C LEU A 166 -7.04 -16.46 -10.15
N GLN A 167 -7.77 -17.20 -10.98
CA GLN A 167 -7.92 -16.88 -12.41
C GLN A 167 -8.54 -15.50 -12.63
N ASN A 168 -9.52 -15.11 -11.80
CA ASN A 168 -10.13 -13.78 -11.86
C ASN A 168 -9.14 -12.68 -11.45
N ILE A 169 -8.36 -12.88 -10.38
CA ILE A 169 -7.30 -11.93 -9.98
C ILE A 169 -6.27 -11.77 -11.10
N HIS A 170 -5.85 -12.87 -11.74
CA HIS A 170 -4.94 -12.81 -12.89
C HIS A 170 -5.53 -12.03 -14.07
N GLY A 171 -6.80 -12.24 -14.39
CA GLY A 171 -7.50 -11.49 -15.43
C GLY A 171 -7.53 -10.00 -15.12
N ASP A 172 -7.98 -9.62 -13.92
CA ASP A 172 -8.05 -8.21 -13.51
C ASP A 172 -6.67 -7.53 -13.46
N ALA A 173 -5.62 -8.29 -13.13
CA ALA A 173 -4.24 -7.81 -13.13
C ALA A 173 -3.68 -7.63 -14.56
N ALA A 174 -4.01 -8.54 -15.49
CA ALA A 174 -3.68 -8.38 -16.90
C ALA A 174 -4.38 -7.15 -17.49
N ASP A 175 -5.69 -7.00 -17.23
CA ASP A 175 -6.47 -5.83 -17.66
C ASP A 175 -5.91 -4.52 -17.08
N TRP A 176 -5.50 -4.52 -15.80
CA TRP A 176 -4.85 -3.35 -15.20
C TRP A 176 -3.52 -3.02 -15.88
N LEU A 177 -2.70 -4.03 -16.17
CA LEU A 177 -1.40 -3.87 -16.82
C LEU A 177 -1.55 -3.32 -18.26
N GLU A 178 -2.51 -3.82 -19.03
CA GLU A 178 -2.80 -3.34 -20.39
C GLU A 178 -3.28 -1.89 -20.42
N ARG A 179 -3.93 -1.44 -19.35
CA ARG A 179 -4.45 -0.08 -19.21
C ARG A 179 -3.43 0.92 -18.66
N LEU A 180 -2.22 0.48 -18.30
CA LEU A 180 -1.18 1.40 -17.84
C LEU A 180 -0.73 2.33 -18.98
N PRO A 181 -0.46 3.62 -18.70
CA PRO A 181 0.15 4.52 -19.67
C PRO A 181 1.47 3.97 -20.21
N VAL A 182 1.82 4.35 -21.45
CA VAL A 182 3.04 3.87 -22.12
C VAL A 182 4.31 4.15 -21.30
N SER A 183 4.32 5.22 -20.49
CA SER A 183 5.41 5.56 -19.57
C SER A 183 5.73 4.45 -18.55
N TYR A 184 4.76 3.60 -18.21
CA TYR A 184 4.90 2.48 -17.27
C TYR A 184 5.32 1.15 -17.93
N GLN A 185 5.41 1.06 -19.25
CA GLN A 185 5.71 -0.22 -19.93
C GLN A 185 7.22 -0.54 -19.96
N GLY A 186 8.05 0.50 -19.86
CA GLY A 186 9.51 0.44 -19.94
C GLY A 186 10.02 -0.03 -21.31
N VAL A 187 11.22 0.40 -21.69
CA VAL A 187 11.88 -0.02 -22.92
C VAL A 187 12.80 -1.20 -22.61
N LYS A 188 12.52 -2.36 -23.22
CA LYS A 188 13.40 -3.54 -23.10
C LYS A 188 14.77 -3.25 -23.68
N TYR A 189 15.82 -3.68 -23.01
CA TYR A 189 17.19 -3.58 -23.51
C TYR A 189 18.05 -4.78 -23.09
N GLY A 190 19.00 -5.13 -23.95
CA GLY A 190 19.84 -6.32 -23.77
C GLY A 190 19.09 -7.63 -23.99
N GLN A 191 19.82 -8.74 -23.90
CA GLN A 191 19.22 -10.08 -23.90
C GLN A 191 18.71 -10.44 -22.50
N ALA A 192 17.73 -11.36 -22.47
CA ALA A 192 17.32 -11.98 -21.22
C ALA A 192 18.51 -12.72 -20.59
N ASP A 193 18.57 -12.74 -19.27
CA ASP A 193 19.56 -13.56 -18.57
C ASP A 193 19.18 -15.05 -18.63
N ASP A 194 20.05 -15.89 -18.07
CA ASP A 194 19.89 -17.36 -18.05
C ASP A 194 18.60 -17.82 -17.33
N LEU A 195 17.95 -16.93 -16.58
CA LEU A 195 16.70 -17.16 -15.86
C LEU A 195 15.49 -16.54 -16.58
N GLY A 196 15.66 -15.98 -17.77
CA GLY A 196 14.59 -15.38 -18.56
C GLY A 196 14.18 -13.97 -18.12
N PHE A 197 14.93 -13.31 -17.23
CA PHE A 197 14.64 -11.92 -16.85
C PHE A 197 15.10 -10.97 -17.94
N SER A 198 14.20 -10.10 -18.40
CA SER A 198 14.52 -9.02 -19.33
C SER A 198 14.75 -7.72 -18.58
N ARG A 199 15.82 -6.99 -18.92
CA ARG A 199 16.08 -5.65 -18.38
C ARG A 199 15.21 -4.63 -19.09
N LYS A 200 14.58 -3.75 -18.32
CA LYS A 200 13.77 -2.64 -18.84
C LYS A 200 14.24 -1.29 -18.28
N TYR A 201 14.29 -0.29 -19.16
CA TYR A 201 14.47 1.11 -18.79
C TYR A 201 13.13 1.81 -18.64
N PHE A 202 12.94 2.54 -17.56
CA PHE A 202 11.79 3.41 -17.38
C PHE A 202 12.28 4.86 -17.47
N ALA A 203 11.67 5.66 -18.34
CA ALA A 203 11.92 7.09 -18.38
C ALA A 203 11.21 7.72 -17.17
N ASN A 204 11.97 8.11 -16.14
CA ASN A 204 11.45 8.89 -15.03
C ASN A 204 11.80 10.37 -15.26
N PRO A 205 10.83 11.22 -15.66
CA PRO A 205 11.09 12.64 -15.91
C PRO A 205 11.55 13.39 -14.65
N SER A 206 11.17 12.91 -13.46
CA SER A 206 11.44 13.57 -12.19
C SER A 206 12.81 13.24 -11.58
N ALA A 207 13.47 12.16 -12.04
CA ALA A 207 14.71 11.68 -11.44
C ALA A 207 15.98 12.03 -12.24
N GLY A 208 15.88 12.40 -13.52
CA GLY A 208 17.06 12.56 -14.40
C GLY A 208 17.90 11.28 -14.58
N GLU A 209 17.49 10.16 -13.98
CA GLU A 209 18.19 8.88 -13.93
C GLU A 209 17.25 7.75 -14.39
N CYS A 210 17.83 6.79 -15.12
CA CYS A 210 17.12 5.58 -15.56
C CYS A 210 17.14 4.52 -14.45
N ILE A 211 15.97 4.05 -14.04
CA ILE A 211 15.84 2.90 -13.14
C ILE A 211 15.81 1.61 -14.00
N CYS A 212 16.70 0.67 -13.68
CA CYS A 212 16.72 -0.67 -14.27
C CYS A 212 15.99 -1.66 -13.37
N ILE A 213 14.95 -2.30 -13.87
CA ILE A 213 14.24 -3.39 -13.17
C ILE A 213 14.30 -4.65 -14.06
N GLY A 214 14.71 -5.77 -13.47
CA GLY A 214 14.61 -7.08 -14.10
C GLY A 214 13.18 -7.64 -13.93
N ILE A 215 12.49 -7.92 -15.03
CA ILE A 215 11.14 -8.51 -15.00
C ILE A 215 11.18 -9.85 -15.73
N GLY A 216 10.78 -10.91 -15.03
CA GLY A 216 10.79 -12.29 -15.52
C GLY A 216 9.39 -12.74 -15.89
N ALA A 217 9.26 -13.44 -17.01
CA ALA A 217 8.09 -14.26 -17.29
C ALA A 217 8.28 -15.60 -16.57
N GLY A 218 8.08 -15.59 -15.25
CA GLY A 218 8.00 -16.84 -14.50
C GLY A 218 6.74 -17.56 -14.90
N GLN A 219 6.89 -18.67 -15.62
CA GLN A 219 5.84 -19.68 -15.72
C GLN A 219 5.67 -20.23 -14.30
N LEU A 220 4.62 -19.81 -13.61
CA LEU A 220 4.25 -20.39 -12.33
C LEU A 220 3.70 -21.78 -12.63
N ASP A 221 4.59 -22.76 -12.63
CA ASP A 221 4.21 -24.17 -12.58
C ASP A 221 3.60 -24.42 -11.18
N PHE A 222 2.27 -24.42 -11.12
CA PHE A 222 1.49 -25.05 -10.04
C PHE A 222 1.02 -26.43 -10.51
#